data_AF-A0A944RLZ7-F1
#
_entry.id   AF-A0A944RLZ7-F1
#
_cell.length_a   1.000
_cell.length_b   1.000
_cell.length_c   1.000
_cell.angle_alpha   90.00
_cell.angle_beta   90.00
_cell.angle_gamma   90.00
#
_symmetry.space_group_name_H-M   'P 1'
#
loop_
_entity.id
_entity.type
_entity.pdbx_description
1 polymer ?
#
loop_
_entity_poly.entity_id
_entity_poly.type
_entity_poly.pdbx_seq_one_letter_code
_entity_poly.pdbx_strand_id
1 'polypeptide(L)'
;MDRPSLIFCTLSLLVSLGLSWGFYSPSAIAPETLAKWTVPVAREAVPDINVGEFGVVSVGELVGYYIEHPPAPLLPGMVPPREVRFQGC
;
A
#
# COMPACT_ATOMS: atom_id res chain seq x y z
N MET A 1 12.11 -40.23 5.37
CA MET A 1 10.97 -39.29 5.32
C MET A 1 9.77 -40.03 5.86
N ASP A 2 9.37 -39.72 7.09
CA ASP A 2 8.30 -40.47 7.75
C ASP A 2 6.95 -40.11 7.12
N ARG A 3 6.10 -41.12 6.93
CA ARG A 3 4.73 -40.97 6.41
C ARG A 3 3.93 -39.81 7.06
N PRO A 4 4.00 -39.56 8.38
CA PRO A 4 3.34 -38.39 8.98
C PRO A 4 3.93 -37.04 8.52
N SER A 5 5.25 -36.95 8.29
CA SER A 5 5.87 -35.72 7.79
C SER A 5 5.42 -35.38 6.37
N LEU A 6 5.27 -36.38 5.50
CA LEU A 6 4.76 -36.16 4.14
C LEU A 6 3.32 -35.65 4.15
N ILE A 7 2.46 -36.25 4.97
CA ILE A 7 1.05 -35.84 5.09
C ILE A 7 0.95 -34.39 5.56
N PHE A 8 1.69 -34.04 6.62
CA PHE A 8 1.73 -32.67 7.13
C PHE A 8 2.19 -31.67 6.06
N CYS A 9 3.26 -32.00 5.34
CA CYS A 9 3.84 -31.13 4.31
C CYS A 9 2.88 -30.91 3.14
N THR A 10 2.18 -31.97 2.68
CA THR A 10 1.19 -31.84 1.61
C THR A 10 -0.04 -31.05 2.05
N LEU A 11 -0.49 -31.23 3.30
CA LEU A 11 -1.63 -30.49 3.84
C LEU A 11 -1.32 -29.01 3.99
N SER A 12 -0.16 -28.66 4.55
CA SER A 12 0.22 -27.25 4.71
C SER A 12 0.36 -26.55 3.36
N LEU A 13 0.87 -27.24 2.34
CA LEU A 13 1.02 -26.72 0.99
C LEU A 13 -0.34 -26.52 0.29
N LEU A 14 -1.29 -27.44 0.48
CA LEU A 14 -2.66 -27.27 -0.03
C LEU A 14 -3.40 -26.14 0.67
N VAL A 15 -3.23 -26.00 1.99
CA VAL A 15 -3.84 -24.92 2.77
C VAL A 15 -3.30 -23.57 2.33
N SER A 16 -1.98 -23.43 2.16
CA SER A 16 -1.37 -22.17 1.72
C SER A 16 -1.77 -21.80 0.28
N LEU A 17 -1.85 -22.78 -0.63
CA LEU A 17 -2.36 -22.53 -1.98
C LEU A 17 -3.84 -22.13 -1.96
N GLY A 18 -4.66 -22.81 -1.16
CA GLY A 18 -6.09 -22.52 -1.03
C GLY A 18 -6.34 -21.12 -0.47
N LEU A 19 -5.59 -20.73 0.56
CA LEU A 19 -5.61 -19.36 1.11
C LEU A 19 -5.19 -18.35 0.04
N SER A 20 -4.06 -18.58 -0.64
CA SER A 20 -3.56 -17.66 -1.66
C SER A 20 -4.57 -17.46 -2.79
N TRP A 21 -5.20 -18.54 -3.25
CA TRP A 21 -6.23 -18.49 -4.29
C TRP A 21 -7.49 -17.75 -3.83
N GLY A 22 -7.95 -18.02 -2.60
CA GLY A 22 -9.12 -17.36 -2.02
C GLY A 22 -8.93 -15.86 -1.80
N PHE A 23 -7.73 -15.45 -1.38
CA PHE A 23 -7.39 -14.05 -1.13
C PHE A 23 -6.90 -13.31 -2.38
N TYR A 24 -6.58 -13.99 -3.48
CA TYR A 24 -6.11 -13.33 -4.69
C TYR A 24 -7.15 -12.36 -5.28
N SER A 25 -8.41 -12.79 -5.40
CA SER A 25 -9.48 -11.97 -5.98
C SER A 25 -9.70 -10.63 -5.24
N PRO A 26 -9.86 -10.58 -3.91
CA PRO A 26 -10.02 -9.31 -3.20
C PRO A 26 -8.74 -8.48 -3.12
N SER A 27 -7.55 -9.08 -3.23
CA SER A 27 -6.27 -8.36 -3.17
C SER A 27 -5.74 -7.90 -4.53
N ALA A 28 -6.24 -8.47 -5.63
CA ALA A 28 -5.85 -8.08 -6.97
C ALA A 28 -6.49 -6.75 -7.37
N ILE A 29 -5.66 -5.75 -7.65
CA ILE A 29 -6.11 -4.48 -8.20
C ILE A 29 -6.61 -4.72 -9.63
N ALA A 30 -7.87 -4.38 -9.89
CA ALA A 30 -8.48 -4.63 -11.18
C ALA A 30 -7.82 -3.78 -12.28
N PRO A 31 -7.55 -4.32 -13.48
CA PRO A 31 -6.82 -3.62 -14.53
C PRO A 31 -7.51 -2.31 -14.96
N GLU A 32 -8.83 -2.22 -14.86
CA GLU A 32 -9.61 -1.01 -15.11
C GLU A 32 -9.35 0.10 -14.08
N THR A 33 -8.96 -0.26 -12.85
CA THR A 33 -8.56 0.75 -11.85
C THR A 33 -7.18 1.28 -12.16
N LEU A 34 -6.24 0.43 -12.61
CA LEU A 34 -4.92 0.87 -13.08
C LEU A 34 -5.01 1.78 -14.31
N ALA A 35 -5.92 1.47 -15.25
CA ALA A 35 -6.14 2.30 -16.42
C ALA A 35 -6.69 3.70 -16.09
N LYS A 36 -7.37 3.87 -14.95
CA LYS A 36 -7.85 5.18 -14.47
C LYS A 36 -6.74 6.00 -13.81
N TRP A 37 -5.66 5.38 -13.34
CA TRP A 37 -4.57 6.07 -12.66
C TRP A 37 -3.67 6.87 -13.61
N THR A 38 -3.72 6.60 -14.91
CA THR A 38 -2.99 7.38 -15.92
C THR A 38 -3.73 8.64 -16.38
N VAL A 39 -5.00 8.80 -15.97
CA VAL A 39 -5.80 9.98 -16.32
C VAL A 39 -5.65 11.02 -15.21
N PRO A 40 -5.10 12.22 -15.49
CA PRO A 40 -5.02 13.28 -14.50
C PRO A 40 -6.43 13.74 -14.14
N VAL A 41 -6.73 13.75 -12.84
CA VAL A 41 -8.02 14.19 -12.29
C VAL A 41 -7.91 15.67 -11.92
N ALA A 42 -9.00 16.42 -12.11
CA ALA A 42 -9.09 17.81 -11.65
C ALA A 42 -8.91 17.90 -10.13
N ARG A 43 -8.29 18.98 -9.64
CA ARG A 43 -7.88 19.13 -8.24
C ARG A 43 -9.06 18.99 -7.27
N GLU A 44 -10.22 19.49 -7.68
CA GLU A 44 -11.46 19.52 -6.90
C GLU A 44 -12.15 18.16 -6.82
N ALA A 45 -11.78 17.23 -7.70
CA ALA A 45 -12.31 15.87 -7.73
C ALA A 45 -11.43 14.86 -6.97
N VAL A 46 -10.33 15.33 -6.37
CA VAL A 46 -9.50 14.50 -5.49
C VAL A 46 -10.19 14.37 -4.13
N PRO A 47 -10.51 13.15 -3.67
CA PRO A 47 -11.19 12.95 -2.41
C PRO A 47 -10.30 13.34 -1.21
N ASP A 48 -10.92 13.78 -0.13
CA ASP A 48 -10.22 14.08 1.11
C ASP A 48 -9.62 12.80 1.72
N ILE A 49 -8.41 12.93 2.27
CA ILE A 49 -7.66 11.81 2.84
C ILE A 49 -7.79 11.85 4.36
N ASN A 50 -8.17 10.73 4.95
CA ASN A 50 -8.13 10.56 6.40
C ASN A 50 -6.71 10.20 6.85
N VAL A 51 -6.09 11.07 7.64
CA VAL A 51 -4.71 10.97 8.11
C VAL A 51 -4.65 10.43 9.56
N GLY A 52 -5.71 9.76 10.02
CA GLY A 52 -5.79 9.18 11.37
C GLY A 52 -6.00 10.25 12.43
N GLU A 53 -5.01 10.45 13.31
CA GLU A 53 -5.10 11.37 14.46
C GLU A 53 -5.33 12.84 14.06
N PHE A 54 -4.96 13.21 12.83
CA PHE A 54 -5.14 14.55 12.28
C PHE A 54 -6.50 14.75 11.57
N GLY A 55 -7.32 13.70 11.49
CA GLY A 55 -8.64 13.74 10.87
C GLY A 55 -8.61 13.69 9.34
N VAL A 56 -9.70 14.18 8.73
CA VAL A 56 -9.89 14.22 7.27
C VAL A 56 -9.37 15.55 6.75
N VAL A 57 -8.42 15.52 5.82
CA VAL A 57 -7.76 16.71 5.26
C VAL A 57 -7.77 16.65 3.74
N SER A 58 -7.94 17.80 3.10
CA SER A 58 -7.90 17.87 1.64
C SER A 58 -6.47 17.66 1.12
N VAL A 59 -6.34 17.01 -0.03
CA VAL A 59 -5.02 16.81 -0.66
C VAL A 59 -4.36 18.15 -1.02
N GLY A 60 -5.17 19.16 -1.36
CA GLY A 60 -4.69 20.51 -1.64
C GLY A 60 -3.97 21.14 -0.45
N GLU A 61 -4.56 21.04 0.74
CA GLU A 61 -3.97 21.52 1.99
C GLU A 61 -2.72 20.74 2.39
N LEU A 62 -2.73 19.41 2.23
CA LEU A 62 -1.54 18.58 2.48
C LEU A 62 -0.36 19.00 1.61
N VAL A 63 -0.60 19.23 0.31
CA VAL A 63 0.43 19.71 -0.62
C VAL A 63 0.87 21.13 -0.26
N GLY A 64 -0.07 22.02 0.06
CA GLY A 64 0.24 23.38 0.50
C GLY A 64 1.11 23.40 1.76
N TYR A 65 0.73 22.61 2.76
CA TYR A 65 1.49 22.45 3.99
C TYR A 65 2.91 21.96 3.73
N TYR A 66 3.07 20.96 2.85
CA TYR A 66 4.39 20.43 2.49
C TYR A 66 5.28 21.47 1.78
N ILE A 67 4.68 22.35 0.96
CA ILE A 67 5.41 23.46 0.31
C ILE A 67 5.87 24.48 1.35
N GLU A 68 5.04 24.79 2.34
CA GLU A 68 5.35 25.76 3.40
C GLU A 68 6.31 25.19 4.46
N HIS A 69 6.27 23.88 4.69
CA HIS A 69 7.03 23.17 5.72
C HIS A 69 7.79 21.99 5.10
N PRO A 70 8.82 22.24 4.27
CA PRO A 70 9.58 21.15 3.68
C PRO A 70 10.26 20.32 4.77
N PRO A 71 10.39 18.98 4.58
CA PRO A 71 11.05 18.13 5.54
C PRO A 71 12.49 18.59 5.75
N ALA A 72 12.90 18.68 7.01
CA ALA A 72 14.26 19.08 7.34
C ALA A 72 15.28 18.12 6.70
N PRO A 73 16.43 18.64 6.21
CA PRO A 73 17.49 17.79 5.70
C PRO A 73 17.99 16.86 6.82
N LEU A 74 18.28 15.61 6.44
CA LEU A 74 18.74 14.59 7.40
C LEU A 74 20.13 14.96 7.90
N LEU A 75 20.24 15.16 9.21
CA LEU A 75 21.52 15.38 9.88
C LEU A 75 22.24 14.04 10.12
N PRO A 76 23.58 14.04 10.24
CA PRO A 76 24.34 12.82 10.53
C PRO A 76 23.83 12.14 11.82
N GLY A 77 23.43 10.87 11.71
CA GLY A 77 22.89 10.09 12.84
C GLY A 77 21.36 10.02 12.93
N MET A 78 20.63 10.71 12.05
CA MET A 78 19.19 10.51 11.92
C MET A 78 18.87 9.24 11.12
N VAL A 79 17.80 8.54 11.53
CA VAL A 79 17.28 7.40 10.77
C VAL A 79 16.77 7.94 9.43
N PRO A 80 17.26 7.43 8.28
CA PRO A 80 16.76 7.89 6.99
C PRO A 80 15.25 7.64 6.91
N PRO A 81 14.47 8.55 6.30
CA PRO A 81 13.05 8.38 6.11
C PRO A 81 12.88 7.09 5.31
N ARG A 82 11.94 6.24 5.76
CA ARG A 82 11.65 4.99 5.09
C ARG A 82 11.37 5.29 3.61
N GLU A 83 12.12 4.67 2.72
CA GLU A 83 11.80 4.69 1.29
C GLU A 83 10.45 4.00 1.11
N VAL A 84 9.37 4.77 1.11
CA VAL A 84 8.03 4.28 0.78
C VAL A 84 7.92 4.35 -0.73
N ARG A 85 8.22 3.23 -1.38
CA ARG A 85 7.72 3.02 -2.74
C ARG A 85 6.21 2.88 -2.60
N PHE A 86 5.43 3.74 -3.27
CA PHE A 86 4.02 3.48 -3.50
C PHE A 86 3.96 2.07 -4.09
N GLN A 87 3.48 1.11 -3.30
CA GLN A 87 3.59 -0.31 -3.65
C GLN A 87 2.66 -0.59 -4.83
N GLY A 88 3.18 -0.42 -6.04
CA GLY A 88 2.69 -1.06 -7.24
C GLY A 88 3.37 -2.41 -7.35
N CYS A 89 2.70 -3.44 -6.82
CA CYS A 89 3.05 -4.87 -6.85
C CYS A 89 4.39 -5.27 -6.21
#